data_AF-A0A939XKX2-F1
#
_entry.id   AF-A0A939XKX2-F1
#
_cell.length_a   1.000
_cell.length_b   1.000
_cell.length_c   1.000
_cell.angle_alpha   90.00
_cell.angle_beta   90.00
_cell.angle_gamma   90.00
#
_symmetry.space_group_name_H-M   'P 1'
#
loop_
_entity.id
_entity.type
_entity.pdbx_description
1 polymer ?
#
loop_
_entity_poly.entity_id
_entity_poly.type
_entity_poly.pdbx_seq_one_letter_code
_entity_poly.pdbx_strand_id
1 'polypeptide(L)'
;MSKTIYLIAALMAIVALSARAQVKCHVIGTVADGTVPSELVICKDHTDPKDSPMRLAVNNGRFEYDIEESQIEKYNIVDFGEVLEKGMTSRLGDFFVEDGATITIHLDGDEFQITSTGKEFQKWQAMQDALKEKFLPVFEKIDEDDEAAMEQLDRDIEKWTLDYYSTHPTLGFLLDLYGQLSSFRYNDTQLGQMLDIYHQKYTS
;
A
#
# COMPACT_ATOMS: atom_id res chain seq x y z
N MET A 1 -44.51 -28.85 17.24
CA MET A 1 -43.13 -28.47 16.85
C MET A 1 -42.52 -27.65 17.98
N SER A 2 -41.36 -28.10 18.47
CA SER A 2 -40.76 -27.61 19.72
C SER A 2 -40.23 -26.18 19.57
N LYS A 3 -40.44 -25.33 20.59
CA LYS A 3 -39.86 -23.98 20.72
C LYS A 3 -38.33 -23.96 20.49
N THR A 4 -37.66 -25.08 20.72
CA THR A 4 -36.23 -25.28 20.47
C THR A 4 -35.85 -25.19 18.99
N ILE A 5 -36.74 -25.62 18.07
CA ILE A 5 -36.49 -25.57 16.62
C ILE A 5 -36.50 -24.11 16.12
N TYR A 6 -37.42 -23.29 16.64
CA TYR A 6 -37.48 -21.87 16.33
C TYR A 6 -36.28 -21.09 16.88
N LEU A 7 -35.75 -21.46 18.05
CA LEU A 7 -34.56 -20.84 18.62
C LEU A 7 -33.31 -21.12 17.78
N ILE A 8 -33.14 -22.36 17.30
CA ILE A 8 -31.98 -22.75 16.47
C ILE A 8 -32.05 -22.10 15.09
N ALA A 9 -33.23 -22.02 14.48
CA ALA A 9 -33.43 -21.32 13.21
C ALA A 9 -33.20 -19.80 13.34
N ALA A 10 -33.61 -19.18 14.46
CA ALA A 10 -33.33 -17.79 14.74
C ALA A 10 -31.84 -17.53 15.01
N LEU A 11 -31.13 -18.45 15.70
CA LEU A 11 -29.68 -18.33 15.90
C LEU A 11 -28.93 -18.43 14.57
N MET A 12 -29.29 -19.35 13.67
CA MET A 12 -28.65 -19.47 12.36
C MET A 12 -28.93 -18.27 11.43
N ALA A 13 -30.11 -17.63 11.55
CA ALA A 13 -30.39 -16.38 10.83
C ALA A 13 -29.53 -15.20 11.35
N ILE A 14 -29.24 -15.15 12.65
CA ILE A 14 -28.37 -14.11 13.24
C ILE A 14 -26.90 -14.31 12.81
N VAL A 15 -26.44 -15.56 12.69
CA VAL A 15 -25.09 -15.85 12.14
C VAL A 15 -25.02 -15.54 10.63
N ALA A 16 -26.10 -15.74 9.88
CA ALA A 16 -26.17 -15.36 8.47
C ALA A 16 -26.19 -13.83 8.24
N LEU A 17 -26.77 -13.04 9.16
CA LEU A 17 -26.70 -11.57 9.12
C LEU A 17 -25.35 -10.99 9.60
N SER A 18 -24.44 -11.83 10.09
CA SER A 18 -23.02 -11.47 10.29
C SER A 18 -22.14 -11.77 9.08
N ALA A 19 -22.73 -11.95 7.89
CA ALA A 19 -22.11 -11.44 6.68
C ALA A 19 -22.03 -9.92 6.83
N ARG A 20 -21.03 -9.45 7.59
CA ARG A 20 -20.58 -8.04 7.56
C ARG A 20 -20.59 -7.68 6.09
N ALA A 21 -21.38 -6.68 5.69
CA ALA A 21 -21.14 -6.02 4.42
C ALA A 21 -19.64 -5.79 4.38
N GLN A 22 -18.93 -6.53 3.52
CA GLN A 22 -17.49 -6.59 3.52
C GLN A 22 -17.05 -5.15 3.40
N VAL A 23 -16.49 -4.61 4.47
CA VAL A 23 -16.22 -3.18 4.53
C VAL A 23 -15.16 -2.96 3.45
N LYS A 24 -15.46 -2.06 2.52
CA LYS A 24 -14.67 -1.89 1.30
C LYS A 24 -13.70 -0.75 1.51
N CYS A 25 -12.51 -0.89 0.94
CA CYS A 25 -11.67 0.27 0.71
C CYS A 25 -12.21 0.98 -0.54
N HIS A 26 -12.56 2.25 -0.39
CA HIS A 26 -13.18 3.03 -1.45
C HIS A 26 -12.14 3.92 -2.12
N VAL A 27 -11.93 3.78 -3.42
CA VAL A 27 -10.98 4.59 -4.19
C VAL A 27 -11.75 5.60 -5.03
N ILE A 28 -11.47 6.88 -4.83
CA ILE A 28 -12.03 7.99 -5.62
C ILE A 28 -10.89 8.72 -6.30
N GLY A 29 -11.05 8.96 -7.59
CA GLY A 29 -10.07 9.61 -8.44
C GLY A 29 -10.59 10.83 -9.17
N THR A 30 -9.71 11.82 -9.36
CA THR A 30 -9.92 12.93 -10.29
C THR A 30 -8.68 13.12 -11.18
N VAL A 31 -8.90 13.64 -12.38
CA VAL A 31 -7.86 13.97 -13.37
C VAL A 31 -7.93 15.46 -13.65
N ALA A 32 -6.80 16.16 -13.55
CA ALA A 32 -6.70 17.58 -13.81
C ALA A 32 -6.98 17.91 -15.29
N ASP A 33 -7.51 19.12 -15.53
CA ASP A 33 -7.77 19.60 -16.89
C ASP A 33 -6.48 19.61 -17.73
N GLY A 34 -6.55 19.06 -18.94
CA GLY A 34 -5.39 18.93 -19.83
C GLY A 34 -4.53 17.68 -19.59
N THR A 35 -4.78 16.94 -18.51
CA THR A 35 -4.16 15.63 -18.28
C THR A 35 -5.00 14.54 -18.94
N VAL A 36 -4.36 13.68 -19.74
CA VAL A 36 -5.02 12.56 -20.43
C VAL A 36 -4.29 11.27 -20.05
N PRO A 37 -4.87 10.44 -19.16
CA PRO A 37 -4.36 9.10 -18.91
C PRO A 37 -4.70 8.15 -20.06
N SER A 38 -3.83 7.20 -20.37
CA SER A 38 -4.08 6.20 -21.41
C SER A 38 -4.90 5.02 -20.86
N GLU A 39 -4.40 4.35 -19.82
CA GLU A 39 -5.12 3.25 -19.15
C GLU A 39 -4.71 3.19 -17.68
N LEU A 40 -5.56 3.69 -16.78
CA LEU A 40 -5.30 3.63 -15.35
C LEU A 40 -5.66 2.25 -14.79
N VAL A 41 -4.69 1.65 -14.10
CA VAL A 41 -4.79 0.32 -13.50
C VAL A 41 -4.43 0.40 -12.03
N ILE A 42 -5.23 -0.25 -11.18
CA ILE A 42 -4.84 -0.56 -9.81
C ILE A 42 -4.33 -2.01 -9.78
N CYS A 43 -3.25 -2.30 -9.06
CA CYS A 43 -2.76 -3.65 -8.85
C CYS A 43 -2.20 -3.82 -7.44
N LYS A 44 -2.16 -5.06 -6.94
CA LYS A 44 -1.45 -5.37 -5.69
C LYS A 44 0.05 -5.14 -5.89
N ASP A 45 0.75 -4.74 -4.84
CA ASP A 45 2.19 -4.59 -4.92
C ASP A 45 2.85 -5.91 -5.32
N HIS A 46 3.92 -5.81 -6.12
CA HIS A 46 4.63 -6.96 -6.74
C HIS A 46 3.81 -7.82 -7.72
N THR A 47 2.64 -7.36 -8.17
CA THR A 47 1.91 -8.02 -9.28
C THR A 47 2.10 -7.26 -10.58
N ASP A 48 2.11 -7.98 -11.71
CA ASP A 48 2.16 -7.34 -13.03
C ASP A 48 0.83 -6.62 -13.29
N PRO A 49 0.81 -5.31 -13.62
CA PRO A 49 -0.42 -4.60 -13.93
C PRO A 49 -1.25 -5.27 -15.03
N LYS A 50 -0.61 -6.00 -15.95
CA LYS A 50 -1.27 -6.82 -16.98
C LYS A 50 -2.30 -7.78 -16.40
N ASP A 51 -1.96 -8.40 -15.27
CA ASP A 51 -2.74 -9.46 -14.65
C ASP A 51 -3.85 -8.93 -13.74
N SER A 52 -3.84 -7.63 -13.43
CA SER A 52 -4.87 -7.03 -12.59
C SER A 52 -6.22 -6.91 -13.32
N PRO A 53 -7.34 -7.27 -12.70
CA PRO A 53 -8.67 -6.98 -13.24
C PRO A 53 -9.15 -5.54 -12.96
N MET A 54 -8.42 -4.76 -12.14
CA MET A 54 -8.88 -3.45 -11.65
C MET A 54 -8.52 -2.32 -12.63
N ARG A 55 -9.19 -2.33 -13.79
CA ARG A 55 -9.10 -1.28 -14.82
C ARG A 55 -10.07 -0.15 -14.51
N LEU A 56 -9.58 1.09 -14.46
CA LEU A 56 -10.38 2.25 -14.09
C LEU A 56 -10.98 2.94 -15.32
N ALA A 57 -12.30 3.12 -15.32
CA ALA A 57 -12.99 3.91 -16.34
C ALA A 57 -13.03 5.38 -15.91
N VAL A 58 -12.26 6.23 -16.60
CA VAL A 58 -12.28 7.68 -16.37
C VAL A 58 -13.44 8.31 -17.14
N ASN A 59 -14.43 8.81 -16.41
CA ASN A 59 -15.62 9.45 -16.96
C ASN A 59 -15.70 10.89 -16.47
N ASN A 60 -15.69 11.86 -17.39
CA ASN A 60 -15.69 13.30 -17.06
C ASN A 60 -14.60 13.68 -16.04
N GLY A 61 -13.38 13.18 -16.25
CA GLY A 61 -12.23 13.46 -15.38
C GLY A 61 -12.31 12.80 -14.00
N ARG A 62 -13.18 11.81 -13.79
CA ARG A 62 -13.35 11.14 -12.49
C ARG A 62 -13.37 9.62 -12.65
N PHE A 63 -12.89 8.92 -11.64
CA PHE A 63 -13.01 7.46 -11.54
C PHE A 63 -13.31 7.04 -10.11
N GLU A 64 -13.87 5.84 -9.96
CA GLU A 64 -14.25 5.27 -8.67
C GLU A 64 -14.07 3.76 -8.74
N TYR A 65 -13.57 3.16 -7.66
CA TYR A 65 -13.40 1.71 -7.55
C TYR A 65 -13.49 1.25 -6.10
N ASP A 66 -14.19 0.15 -5.86
CA ASP A 66 -14.25 -0.49 -4.56
C ASP A 66 -13.33 -1.71 -4.53
N ILE A 67 -12.46 -1.77 -3.52
CA ILE A 67 -11.56 -2.91 -3.30
C ILE A 67 -12.03 -3.67 -2.06
N GLU A 68 -12.36 -4.93 -2.26
CA GLU A 68 -12.82 -5.85 -1.21
C GLU A 68 -11.65 -6.73 -0.76
N GLU A 69 -10.93 -6.28 0.28
CA GLU A 69 -9.87 -7.07 0.89
C GLU A 69 -10.07 -7.23 2.39
N SER A 70 -9.65 -8.39 2.90
CA SER A 70 -9.78 -8.72 4.33
C SER A 70 -8.54 -8.38 5.15
N GLN A 71 -7.42 -8.11 4.46
CA GLN A 71 -6.13 -7.78 5.05
C GLN A 71 -5.67 -6.44 4.51
N ILE A 72 -4.89 -5.73 5.32
CA ILE A 72 -4.22 -4.52 4.86
C ILE A 72 -3.13 -4.95 3.90
N GLU A 73 -3.12 -4.41 2.70
CA GLU A 73 -2.13 -4.72 1.67
C GLU A 73 -1.73 -3.46 0.91
N LYS A 74 -0.50 -3.47 0.38
CA LYS A 74 -0.01 -2.40 -0.49
C LYS A 74 -0.49 -2.62 -1.92
N TYR A 75 -0.92 -1.53 -2.54
CA TYR A 75 -1.39 -1.46 -3.91
C TYR A 75 -0.70 -0.30 -4.62
N ASN A 76 -0.70 -0.35 -5.95
CA ASN A 76 -0.19 0.70 -6.80
C ASN A 76 -1.28 1.09 -7.81
N ILE A 77 -1.35 2.38 -8.15
CA ILE A 77 -2.02 2.89 -9.34
C ILE A 77 -0.95 3.22 -10.39
N VAL A 78 -1.19 2.86 -11.64
CA VAL A 78 -0.25 3.07 -12.75
C VAL A 78 -0.99 3.43 -14.04
N ASP A 79 -0.42 4.33 -14.85
CA ASP A 79 -0.85 4.51 -16.25
C ASP A 79 -0.24 3.41 -17.13
N PHE A 80 -0.88 2.24 -17.12
CA PHE A 80 -0.40 1.07 -17.84
C PHE A 80 -0.43 1.27 -19.36
N GLY A 81 -1.35 2.11 -19.86
CA GLY A 81 -1.42 2.45 -21.28
C GLY A 81 -0.15 3.15 -21.76
N GLU A 82 0.40 4.06 -20.94
CA GLU A 82 1.68 4.70 -21.24
C GLU A 82 2.84 3.70 -21.25
N VAL A 83 2.84 2.73 -20.32
CA VAL A 83 3.82 1.62 -20.32
C VAL A 83 3.73 0.82 -21.62
N LEU A 84 2.53 0.51 -22.10
CA LEU A 84 2.35 -0.22 -23.36
C LEU A 84 2.81 0.58 -24.58
N GLU A 85 2.58 1.90 -24.57
CA GLU A 85 2.93 2.79 -25.69
C GLU A 85 4.42 3.13 -25.74
N LYS A 86 5.04 3.42 -24.58
CA LYS A 86 6.38 4.00 -24.46
C LYS A 86 7.40 3.05 -23.82
N GLY A 87 6.95 1.95 -23.24
CA GLY A 87 7.78 1.00 -22.49
C GLY A 87 8.04 1.40 -21.02
N MET A 88 7.59 2.58 -20.59
CA MET A 88 7.73 3.10 -19.23
C MET A 88 6.68 4.17 -18.93
N THR A 89 6.44 4.46 -17.66
CA THR A 89 5.63 5.60 -17.19
C THR A 89 6.23 6.17 -15.89
N SER A 90 6.11 7.48 -15.69
CA SER A 90 6.33 8.15 -14.41
C SER A 90 5.05 8.25 -13.56
N ARG A 91 3.88 8.01 -14.17
CA ARG A 91 2.57 8.01 -13.51
C ARG A 91 2.39 6.70 -12.74
N LEU A 92 2.98 6.67 -11.56
CA LEU A 92 2.87 5.58 -10.60
C LEU A 92 2.64 6.15 -9.21
N GLY A 93 1.82 5.48 -8.41
CA GLY A 93 1.52 5.92 -7.06
C GLY A 93 1.11 4.75 -6.17
N ASP A 94 1.58 4.77 -4.93
CA ASP A 94 1.43 3.66 -3.99
C ASP A 94 0.42 4.03 -2.89
N PHE A 95 -0.37 3.06 -2.44
CA PHE A 95 -1.28 3.22 -1.31
C PHE A 95 -1.59 1.90 -0.60
N PHE A 96 -2.18 2.00 0.59
CA PHE A 96 -2.68 0.81 1.30
C PHE A 96 -4.18 0.70 1.16
N VAL A 97 -4.62 -0.50 0.84
CA VAL A 97 -6.01 -0.91 0.94
C VAL A 97 -6.26 -1.30 2.38
N GLU A 98 -7.10 -0.52 3.07
CA GLU A 98 -7.44 -0.71 4.47
C GLU A 98 -8.96 -0.80 4.64
N ASP A 99 -9.40 -1.64 5.58
CA ASP A 99 -10.82 -1.84 5.85
C ASP A 99 -11.51 -0.53 6.23
N GLY A 100 -12.43 -0.07 5.39
CA GLY A 100 -13.24 1.13 5.59
C GLY A 100 -12.50 2.43 5.31
N ALA A 101 -11.31 2.37 4.73
CA ALA A 101 -10.60 3.55 4.28
C ALA A 101 -11.17 4.11 2.96
N THR A 102 -11.01 5.41 2.78
CA THR A 102 -11.20 6.08 1.49
C THR A 102 -9.87 6.59 0.99
N ILE A 103 -9.48 6.16 -0.20
CA ILE A 103 -8.31 6.63 -0.94
C ILE A 103 -8.79 7.72 -1.89
N THR A 104 -8.17 8.90 -1.82
CA THR A 104 -8.41 9.99 -2.77
C THR A 104 -7.16 10.18 -3.61
N ILE A 105 -7.31 10.06 -4.92
CA ILE A 105 -6.24 10.16 -5.91
C ILE A 105 -6.53 11.36 -6.83
N HIS A 106 -5.56 12.25 -6.99
CA HIS A 106 -5.60 13.31 -7.98
C HIS A 106 -4.42 13.14 -8.94
N LEU A 107 -4.71 12.98 -10.23
CA LEU A 107 -3.70 12.94 -11.28
C LEU A 107 -3.56 14.32 -11.91
N ASP A 108 -2.37 14.93 -11.80
CA ASP A 108 -2.02 16.19 -12.44
C ASP A 108 -0.69 16.07 -13.19
N GLY A 109 -0.72 16.19 -14.51
CA GLY A 109 0.41 15.93 -15.37
C GLY A 109 0.88 14.48 -15.24
N ASP A 110 2.05 14.29 -14.62
CA ASP A 110 2.67 12.98 -14.43
C ASP A 110 2.68 12.53 -12.96
N GLU A 111 2.06 13.30 -12.07
CA GLU A 111 2.07 13.04 -10.62
C GLU A 111 0.71 12.54 -10.12
N PHE A 112 0.74 11.46 -9.34
CA PHE A 112 -0.38 11.05 -8.51
C PHE A 112 -0.23 11.62 -7.10
N GLN A 113 -1.15 12.51 -6.73
CA GLN A 113 -1.32 12.96 -5.35
C GLN A 113 -2.31 12.03 -4.65
N ILE A 114 -1.84 11.28 -3.66
CA ILE A 114 -2.65 10.26 -2.99
C ILE A 114 -2.78 10.60 -1.50
N THR A 115 -4.02 10.55 -1.01
CA THR A 115 -4.34 10.65 0.42
C THR A 115 -5.25 9.50 0.84
N SER A 116 -5.21 9.13 2.12
CA SER A 116 -6.05 8.08 2.68
C SER A 116 -6.56 8.43 4.07
N THR A 117 -7.78 7.98 4.36
CA THR A 117 -8.30 7.95 5.74
C THR A 117 -7.79 6.75 6.55
N GLY A 118 -7.07 5.82 5.91
CA GLY A 118 -6.47 4.63 6.50
C GLY A 118 -5.30 4.96 7.42
N LYS A 119 -5.19 4.21 8.52
CA LYS A 119 -4.21 4.47 9.59
C LYS A 119 -2.82 4.03 9.22
N GLU A 120 -2.68 2.90 8.53
CA GLU A 120 -1.36 2.41 8.11
C GLU A 120 -0.79 3.28 6.99
N PHE A 121 -1.63 3.77 6.07
CA PHE A 121 -1.21 4.77 5.10
C PHE A 121 -0.79 6.09 5.73
N GLN A 122 -1.54 6.60 6.72
CA GLN A 122 -1.13 7.82 7.42
C GLN A 122 0.20 7.66 8.16
N LYS A 123 0.44 6.50 8.79
CA LYS A 123 1.75 6.21 9.41
C LYS A 123 2.86 6.15 8.37
N TRP A 124 2.58 5.57 7.20
CA TRP A 124 3.55 5.53 6.12
C TRP A 124 3.87 6.92 5.55
N GLN A 125 2.87 7.76 5.33
CA GLN A 125 3.10 9.16 4.94
C GLN A 125 3.95 9.89 5.98
N ALA A 126 3.63 9.74 7.26
CA ALA A 126 4.41 10.32 8.35
C ALA A 126 5.86 9.80 8.37
N MET A 127 6.09 8.52 8.04
CA MET A 127 7.43 7.96 7.88
C MET A 127 8.16 8.61 6.70
N GLN A 128 7.53 8.72 5.53
CA GLN A 128 8.11 9.34 4.34
C GLN A 128 8.48 10.80 4.59
N ASP A 129 7.60 11.56 5.24
CA ASP A 129 7.85 12.96 5.61
C ASP A 129 9.02 13.07 6.59
N ALA A 130 9.05 12.24 7.63
CA ALA A 130 10.14 12.23 8.61
C ALA A 130 11.48 11.80 7.99
N LEU A 131 11.47 10.86 7.05
CA LEU A 131 12.67 10.44 6.31
C LEU A 131 13.20 11.60 5.47
N LYS A 132 12.32 12.25 4.68
CA LYS A 132 12.69 13.44 3.88
C LYS A 132 13.23 14.56 4.75
N GLU A 133 12.52 14.93 5.81
CA GLU A 133 12.94 16.00 6.74
C GLU A 133 14.34 15.72 7.32
N LYS A 134 14.59 14.47 7.70
CA LYS A 134 15.84 14.09 8.36
C LYS A 134 17.02 13.93 7.41
N PHE A 135 16.81 13.34 6.23
CA PHE A 135 17.91 12.87 5.39
C PHE A 135 18.08 13.67 4.09
N LEU A 136 17.06 14.34 3.56
CA LEU A 136 17.21 15.17 2.36
C LEU A 136 18.28 16.27 2.53
N PRO A 137 18.33 17.03 3.65
CA PRO A 137 19.37 18.05 3.84
C PRO A 137 20.78 17.49 4.04
N VAL A 138 20.89 16.19 4.35
CA VAL A 138 22.18 15.49 4.46
C VAL A 138 22.62 15.05 3.06
N PHE A 139 21.71 14.40 2.33
CA PHE A 139 21.91 13.99 0.94
C PHE A 139 22.36 15.15 0.04
N GLU A 140 21.67 16.29 0.10
CA GLU A 140 21.98 17.48 -0.70
C GLU A 140 23.38 18.09 -0.44
N LYS A 141 24.05 17.68 0.64
CA LYS A 141 25.41 18.16 0.99
C LYS A 141 26.51 17.16 0.66
N ILE A 142 26.16 15.92 0.32
CA ILE A 142 27.12 14.90 -0.06
C ILE A 142 27.54 15.16 -1.50
N ASP A 143 28.84 15.05 -1.77
CA ASP A 143 29.36 15.03 -3.12
C ASP A 143 28.97 13.69 -3.76
N GLU A 144 28.39 13.70 -4.97
CA GLU A 144 27.93 12.49 -5.65
C GLU A 144 29.09 11.49 -5.88
N ASP A 145 30.33 11.98 -5.95
CA ASP A 145 31.54 11.16 -6.10
C ASP A 145 32.11 10.64 -4.75
N ASP A 146 31.57 11.07 -3.60
CA ASP A 146 31.96 10.58 -2.28
C ASP A 146 31.18 9.31 -1.90
N GLU A 147 31.62 8.19 -2.48
CA GLU A 147 31.04 6.86 -2.24
C GLU A 147 30.95 6.52 -0.74
N ALA A 148 31.94 6.90 0.06
CA ALA A 148 31.96 6.58 1.49
C ALA A 148 30.90 7.35 2.28
N ALA A 149 30.65 8.61 1.94
CA ALA A 149 29.58 9.41 2.52
C ALA A 149 28.21 8.91 2.10
N MET A 150 28.03 8.54 0.82
CA MET A 150 26.81 7.93 0.30
C MET A 150 26.49 6.61 1.00
N GLU A 151 27.46 5.70 1.12
CA GLU A 151 27.27 4.44 1.83
C GLU A 151 26.93 4.65 3.32
N GLN A 152 27.51 5.68 3.95
CA GLN A 152 27.20 5.99 5.35
C GLN A 152 25.77 6.51 5.50
N LEU A 153 25.32 7.37 4.58
CA LEU A 153 23.94 7.84 4.54
C LEU A 153 22.97 6.67 4.39
N ASP A 154 23.24 5.73 3.48
CA ASP A 154 22.40 4.54 3.28
C ASP A 154 22.27 3.70 4.57
N ARG A 155 23.39 3.45 5.26
CA ARG A 155 23.38 2.74 6.56
C ARG A 155 22.57 3.48 7.62
N ASP A 156 22.64 4.80 7.66
CA ASP A 156 21.92 5.61 8.63
C ASP A 156 20.41 5.65 8.33
N ILE A 157 20.03 5.69 7.05
CA ILE A 157 18.64 5.55 6.59
C ILE A 157 18.10 4.17 6.94
N GLU A 158 18.84 3.10 6.66
CA GLU A 158 18.45 1.72 6.96
C GLU A 158 18.21 1.55 8.47
N LYS A 159 19.19 1.96 9.29
CA LYS A 159 19.07 1.88 10.75
C LYS A 159 17.86 2.64 11.27
N TRP A 160 17.66 3.88 10.81
CA TRP A 160 16.52 4.69 11.24
C TRP A 160 15.18 4.06 10.82
N THR A 161 15.13 3.47 9.63
CA THR A 161 13.95 2.78 9.09
C THR A 161 13.60 1.56 9.96
N LEU A 162 14.59 0.74 10.33
CA LEU A 162 14.40 -0.38 11.25
C LEU A 162 13.92 0.07 12.63
N ASP A 163 14.48 1.15 13.17
CA ASP A 163 14.02 1.74 14.43
C ASP A 163 12.55 2.21 14.31
N TYR A 164 12.17 2.83 13.20
CA TYR A 164 10.79 3.25 12.94
C TYR A 164 9.84 2.04 12.91
N TYR A 165 10.21 0.97 12.21
CA TYR A 165 9.41 -0.26 12.16
C TYR A 165 9.28 -0.97 13.50
N SER A 166 10.29 -0.87 14.39
CA SER A 166 10.18 -1.47 15.72
C SER A 166 8.98 -0.92 16.52
N THR A 167 8.61 0.33 16.25
CA THR A 167 7.46 1.04 16.83
C THR A 167 6.21 0.98 15.95
N HIS A 168 6.36 0.68 14.65
CA HIS A 168 5.28 0.53 13.66
C HIS A 168 5.38 -0.80 12.89
N PRO A 169 5.30 -1.95 13.58
CA PRO A 169 5.67 -3.25 12.99
C PRO A 169 4.72 -3.72 11.87
N THR A 170 3.45 -3.32 11.88
CA THR A 170 2.52 -3.58 10.76
C THR A 170 3.03 -2.93 9.48
N LEU A 171 3.51 -1.68 9.55
CA LEU A 171 4.07 -0.98 8.40
C LEU A 171 5.35 -1.65 7.90
N GLY A 172 6.25 -2.03 8.81
CA GLY A 172 7.46 -2.77 8.45
C GLY A 172 7.16 -4.12 7.79
N PHE A 173 6.09 -4.80 8.22
CA PHE A 173 5.64 -6.02 7.55
C PHE A 173 5.17 -5.74 6.11
N LEU A 174 4.35 -4.69 5.94
CA LEU A 174 3.73 -4.35 4.66
C LEU A 174 4.73 -3.84 3.62
N LEU A 175 5.73 -3.05 4.03
CA LEU A 175 6.70 -2.45 3.10
C LEU A 175 7.84 -3.39 2.74
N ASP A 176 8.47 -4.02 3.74
CA ASP A 176 9.75 -4.71 3.52
C ASP A 176 9.64 -6.22 3.72
N LEU A 177 8.95 -6.70 4.75
CA LEU A 177 8.92 -8.14 5.05
C LEU A 177 8.12 -8.93 4.00
N TYR A 178 6.98 -8.41 3.55
CA TYR A 178 6.17 -9.06 2.52
C TYR A 178 6.90 -9.12 1.16
N GLY A 179 7.55 -8.01 0.75
CA GLY A 179 8.36 -7.96 -0.47
C GLY A 179 9.56 -8.91 -0.42
N GLN A 180 10.26 -8.97 0.71
CA GLN A 180 11.34 -9.94 0.93
C GLN A 180 10.80 -11.38 0.90
N LEU A 181 9.71 -11.69 1.61
CA LEU A 181 9.13 -13.04 1.62
C LEU A 181 8.62 -13.51 0.25
N SER A 182 8.04 -12.60 -0.54
CA SER A 182 7.54 -12.90 -1.88
C SER A 182 8.65 -13.05 -2.93
N SER A 183 9.78 -12.36 -2.74
CA SER A 183 10.95 -12.44 -3.62
C SER A 183 11.97 -13.51 -3.21
N PHE A 184 12.00 -13.94 -1.95
CA PHE A 184 13.01 -14.88 -1.45
C PHE A 184 12.74 -16.35 -1.76
N ARG A 185 13.77 -16.98 -2.33
CA ARG A 185 14.12 -18.39 -2.08
C ARG A 185 15.07 -18.41 -0.87
N TYR A 186 14.55 -18.80 0.29
CA TYR A 186 15.22 -19.14 1.58
C TYR A 186 16.76 -18.99 1.63
N ASN A 187 17.26 -17.97 2.35
CA ASN A 187 18.46 -18.03 3.23
C ASN A 187 18.91 -16.63 3.70
N ASP A 188 18.11 -15.92 4.50
CA ASP A 188 18.59 -14.71 5.18
C ASP A 188 18.26 -14.70 6.67
N THR A 189 19.28 -14.57 7.51
CA THR A 189 19.19 -14.51 8.98
C THR A 189 18.48 -13.25 9.48
N GLN A 190 18.45 -12.18 8.68
CA GLN A 190 17.76 -10.94 9.03
C GLN A 190 16.23 -11.12 8.98
N LEU A 191 15.73 -11.91 8.04
CA LEU A 191 14.31 -12.28 7.89
C LEU A 191 13.78 -13.05 9.11
N GLY A 192 14.61 -13.93 9.68
CA GLY A 192 14.27 -14.68 10.90
C GLY A 192 14.03 -13.78 12.11
N GLN A 193 14.86 -12.74 12.29
CA GLN A 193 14.71 -11.79 13.39
C GLN A 193 13.46 -10.91 13.23
N MET A 194 13.10 -10.54 12.00
CA MET A 194 11.90 -9.74 11.72
C MET A 194 10.61 -10.55 11.91
N LEU A 195 10.61 -11.84 11.52
CA LEU A 195 9.50 -12.77 11.78
C LEU A 195 9.30 -13.02 13.28
N ASP A 196 10.39 -13.13 14.06
CA ASP A 196 10.31 -13.28 15.52
C ASP A 196 9.64 -12.07 16.19
N ILE A 197 9.92 -10.85 15.72
CA ILE A 197 9.26 -9.62 16.20
C ILE A 197 7.76 -9.62 15.86
N TYR A 198 7.38 -10.05 14.66
CA TYR A 198 5.98 -10.16 14.24
C TYR A 198 5.23 -11.19 15.11
N HIS A 199 5.78 -12.39 15.26
CA HIS A 199 5.17 -13.47 16.02
C HIS A 199 4.99 -13.14 17.51
N GLN A 200 5.98 -12.47 18.12
CA GLN A 200 5.88 -12.03 19.51
C GLN A 200 4.78 -10.99 19.75
N LYS A 201 4.48 -10.13 18.76
CA LYS A 201 3.53 -9.03 18.94
C LYS A 201 2.09 -9.35 18.52
N TYR A 202 1.88 -10.23 17.53
CA TYR A 202 0.58 -10.34 16.84
C TYR A 202 -0.05 -11.73 16.78
N THR A 203 0.66 -12.78 17.16
CA THR A 203 0.11 -14.16 17.18
C THR A 203 -0.12 -14.73 18.59
N SER A 204 -0.15 -13.88 19.62
CA SER A 204 -0.49 -14.25 21.01
C SER A 204 -1.97 -14.00 21.32
#